data_AF-A0AAD5ZYZ7-F1
#
_entry.id   AF-A0AAD5ZYZ7-F1
#
_cell.length_a   1.000
_cell.length_b   1.000
_cell.length_c   1.000
_cell.angle_alpha   90.00
_cell.angle_beta   90.00
_cell.angle_gamma   90.00
#
_symmetry.space_group_name_H-M   'P 1'
#
loop_
_entity.id
_entity.type
_entity.pdbx_description
1 polymer ?
#
loop_
_entity_poly.entity_id
_entity_poly.type
_entity_poly.pdbx_seq_one_letter_code
_entity_poly.pdbx_strand_id
1 'polypeptide(L)'
;MVPDKWYDINGVWTGSATQLPDGQIIMLYTGSTNESVQVQNLAFPKDPKDPLLLKWVKSDSNPVLLPPPGIGLKDFRDPTTAWFVRNDSTWHLAIGSKNEEHTGFSLVYKTKDFVNYTLLSNVLHAVPGTGMWECVDFYPVATESTNGLDTSFEPGTGVKHVLKASLDDDKHDYYAIGTYDAAENTWTPDDPEIDVGIGLRYDYGKYYASKTFYDTEKSRRILWGWIGETDSEETDLLKGWASLQTVPRTVVYDMKTGTHLLQWPVKEVESLRLSNITFSGVSIAPGSVIPLDVGKATQLDILAEFEVDKSALENTIEADVTYNCSTSGGAAGRGFLGPFGLLVLADKDLSEQTATYFYIAKNTDGELNTFFCQDELRSSLANDVLKRVYGSVVPVLDGETLSVRILVDHSIIESFAQGGRTCITSRIYPTKAIYAAARVFLFNNATGAGVTAKSIKIWEMNSAYIRPYSDQLQI
;
A
#
# COMPACT_ATOMS: atom_id res chain seq x y z
N MET A 1 2.52 -13.02 -20.53
CA MET A 1 2.93 -12.37 -21.80
C MET A 1 4.44 -12.30 -21.82
N VAL A 2 5.10 -12.40 -22.98
CA VAL A 2 6.57 -12.34 -23.11
C VAL A 2 6.97 -11.35 -24.21
N PRO A 3 8.20 -10.79 -24.21
CA PRO A 3 8.73 -9.98 -25.32
C PRO A 3 8.89 -10.83 -26.58
N ASP A 4 8.09 -10.57 -27.61
CA ASP A 4 8.12 -11.36 -28.85
C ASP A 4 7.73 -10.57 -30.13
N LYS A 5 7.48 -9.27 -29.99
CA LYS A 5 7.18 -8.36 -31.10
C LYS A 5 8.03 -7.11 -30.99
N TRP A 6 8.27 -6.43 -32.12
CA TRP A 6 9.15 -5.25 -32.17
C TRP A 6 8.74 -4.14 -31.19
N TYR A 7 7.43 -3.99 -30.93
CA TYR A 7 6.86 -2.98 -30.05
C TYR A 7 7.01 -3.26 -28.55
N ASP A 8 7.47 -4.46 -28.17
CA ASP A 8 7.73 -4.85 -26.79
C ASP A 8 8.97 -5.72 -26.61
N ILE A 9 9.88 -5.71 -27.60
CA ILE A 9 11.03 -6.60 -27.66
C ILE A 9 12.01 -6.40 -26.51
N ASN A 10 12.09 -5.18 -25.97
CA ASN A 10 12.93 -4.85 -24.82
C ASN A 10 12.17 -5.02 -23.48
N GLY A 11 10.89 -5.33 -23.50
CA GLY A 11 10.11 -5.61 -22.30
C GLY A 11 8.61 -5.45 -22.47
N VAL A 12 7.87 -6.34 -21.80
CA VAL A 12 6.43 -6.22 -21.53
C VAL A 12 6.31 -5.71 -20.10
N TRP A 13 5.97 -4.43 -19.94
CA TRP A 13 5.92 -3.73 -18.65
C TRP A 13 4.48 -3.70 -18.11
N THR A 14 4.26 -2.90 -17.06
CA THR A 14 2.99 -2.79 -16.33
C THR A 14 1.81 -2.45 -17.24
N GLY A 15 0.66 -2.97 -16.86
CA GLY A 15 -0.62 -2.75 -17.53
C GLY A 15 -1.79 -2.98 -16.59
N SER A 16 -2.99 -2.76 -17.10
CA SER A 16 -4.23 -2.97 -16.36
C SER A 16 -5.28 -3.67 -17.23
N ALA A 17 -6.13 -4.47 -16.57
CA ALA A 17 -7.23 -5.16 -17.21
C ALA A 17 -8.50 -4.31 -17.14
N THR A 18 -9.28 -4.30 -18.21
CA THR A 18 -10.66 -3.77 -18.23
C THR A 18 -11.60 -4.88 -18.66
N GLN A 19 -12.64 -5.13 -17.87
CA GLN A 19 -13.73 -6.01 -18.26
C GLN A 19 -14.84 -5.19 -18.92
N LEU A 20 -15.23 -5.57 -20.14
CA LEU A 20 -16.29 -4.92 -20.89
C LEU A 20 -17.66 -5.50 -20.50
N PRO A 21 -18.76 -4.75 -20.73
CA PRO A 21 -20.13 -5.19 -20.42
C PRO A 21 -20.56 -6.50 -21.10
N ASP A 22 -19.95 -6.85 -22.23
CA ASP A 22 -20.20 -8.11 -22.94
C ASP A 22 -19.35 -9.29 -22.43
N GLY A 23 -18.57 -9.07 -21.37
CA GLY A 23 -17.70 -10.06 -20.73
C GLY A 23 -16.30 -10.16 -21.34
N GLN A 24 -16.00 -9.41 -22.41
CA GLN A 24 -14.64 -9.38 -22.96
C GLN A 24 -13.66 -8.77 -21.95
N ILE A 25 -12.43 -9.29 -21.92
CA ILE A 25 -11.35 -8.75 -21.10
C ILE A 25 -10.29 -8.19 -22.02
N ILE A 26 -9.97 -6.92 -21.78
CA ILE A 26 -8.93 -6.19 -22.48
C ILE A 26 -7.78 -5.95 -21.51
N MET A 27 -6.56 -6.28 -21.92
CA MET A 27 -5.33 -5.93 -21.22
C MET A 27 -4.58 -4.86 -22.01
N LEU A 28 -4.46 -3.67 -21.43
CA LEU A 28 -3.60 -2.62 -21.98
C LEU A 28 -2.30 -2.59 -21.15
N TYR A 29 -1.15 -2.62 -21.81
CA TYR A 29 0.16 -2.68 -21.16
C TYR A 29 1.20 -1.85 -21.90
N THR A 30 2.25 -1.42 -21.20
CA THR A 30 3.38 -0.73 -21.83
C THR A 30 4.37 -1.72 -22.42
N GLY A 31 4.76 -1.56 -23.68
CA GLY A 31 5.90 -2.23 -24.29
C GLY A 31 7.09 -1.29 -24.43
N SER A 32 8.29 -1.86 -24.35
CA SER A 32 9.54 -1.18 -24.70
C SER A 32 9.99 -1.62 -26.09
N THR A 33 10.01 -0.69 -27.04
CA THR A 33 10.46 -0.96 -28.43
C THR A 33 11.97 -1.22 -28.47
N ASN A 34 12.48 -1.62 -29.64
CA ASN A 34 13.92 -1.78 -29.87
C ASN A 34 14.73 -0.48 -29.67
N GLU A 35 14.14 0.70 -29.89
CA GLU A 35 14.73 2.01 -29.55
C GLU A 35 14.46 2.43 -28.09
N SER A 36 13.95 1.53 -27.26
CA SER A 36 13.55 1.80 -25.86
C SER A 36 12.45 2.86 -25.72
N VAL A 37 11.60 3.02 -26.73
CA VAL A 37 10.41 3.87 -26.66
C VAL A 37 9.32 3.14 -25.87
N GLN A 38 8.65 3.84 -24.96
CA GLN A 38 7.49 3.32 -24.25
C GLN A 38 6.24 3.53 -25.10
N VAL A 39 5.54 2.44 -25.43
CA VAL A 39 4.33 2.43 -26.27
C VAL A 39 3.25 1.59 -25.60
N GLN A 40 1.96 1.85 -25.85
CA GLN A 40 0.89 1.04 -25.26
C GLN A 40 0.38 0.00 -26.24
N ASN A 41 0.19 -1.21 -25.73
CA ASN A 41 -0.12 -2.41 -26.47
C ASN A 41 -1.34 -3.11 -25.88
N LEU A 42 -2.14 -3.70 -26.75
CA LEU A 42 -3.36 -4.41 -26.45
C LEU A 42 -3.14 -5.92 -26.48
N ALA A 43 -3.68 -6.62 -25.49
CA ALA A 43 -3.78 -8.08 -25.48
C ALA A 43 -5.15 -8.53 -24.96
N PHE A 44 -5.57 -9.72 -25.37
CA PHE A 44 -6.84 -10.33 -24.99
C PHE A 44 -6.66 -11.84 -24.74
N PRO A 45 -7.53 -12.47 -23.92
CA PRO A 45 -7.53 -13.92 -23.78
C PRO A 45 -7.76 -14.59 -25.14
N LYS A 46 -6.96 -15.63 -25.43
CA LYS A 46 -7.12 -16.44 -26.65
C LYS A 46 -8.42 -17.23 -26.63
N ASP A 47 -8.79 -17.72 -25.46
CA ASP A 47 -10.05 -18.40 -25.20
C ASP A 47 -10.72 -17.73 -23.98
N PRO A 48 -11.72 -16.86 -24.18
CA PRO A 48 -12.41 -16.19 -23.07
C PRO A 48 -13.27 -17.15 -22.24
N LYS A 49 -13.47 -18.40 -22.67
CA LYS A 49 -14.19 -19.42 -21.90
C LYS A 49 -13.28 -20.24 -20.99
N ASP A 50 -11.96 -20.14 -21.17
CA ASP A 50 -10.99 -20.75 -20.25
C ASP A 50 -11.02 -19.97 -18.93
N PRO A 51 -11.51 -20.56 -17.82
CA PRO A 51 -11.59 -19.86 -16.54
C PRO A 51 -10.21 -19.48 -15.97
N LEU A 52 -9.14 -20.11 -16.46
CA LEU A 52 -7.77 -19.82 -16.04
C LEU A 52 -7.09 -18.78 -16.95
N LEU A 53 -7.69 -18.43 -18.09
CA LEU A 53 -7.20 -17.48 -19.08
C LEU A 53 -5.70 -17.66 -19.40
N LEU A 54 -5.27 -18.91 -19.63
CA LEU A 54 -3.85 -19.26 -19.68
C LEU A 54 -3.11 -18.68 -20.89
N LYS A 55 -3.82 -18.51 -22.00
CA LYS A 55 -3.24 -18.07 -23.28
C LYS A 55 -3.79 -16.71 -23.66
N TRP A 56 -2.89 -15.80 -24.04
CA TRP A 56 -3.21 -14.44 -24.46
C TRP A 56 -2.71 -14.21 -25.88
N VAL A 57 -3.40 -13.36 -26.63
CA VAL A 57 -3.02 -12.93 -27.97
C VAL A 57 -2.82 -11.41 -27.93
N LYS A 58 -1.73 -10.94 -28.51
CA LYS A 58 -1.46 -9.51 -28.70
C LYS A 58 -2.14 -9.05 -29.98
N SER A 59 -2.73 -7.85 -29.98
CA SER A 59 -3.39 -7.28 -31.15
C SER A 59 -2.40 -7.05 -32.30
N ASP A 60 -2.86 -7.28 -33.53
CA ASP A 60 -2.11 -6.91 -34.75
C ASP A 60 -2.06 -5.39 -34.96
N SER A 61 -2.90 -4.63 -34.26
CA SER A 61 -2.89 -3.16 -34.26
C SER A 61 -1.83 -2.56 -33.32
N ASN A 62 -1.04 -3.37 -32.63
CA ASN A 62 -0.04 -2.87 -31.70
C ASN A 62 1.16 -2.23 -32.40
N PRO A 63 1.73 -1.13 -31.83
CA PRO A 63 1.23 -0.42 -30.65
C PRO A 63 0.00 0.44 -30.97
N VAL A 64 -0.96 0.48 -30.05
CA VAL A 64 -2.21 1.25 -30.19
C VAL A 64 -2.06 2.71 -29.73
N LEU A 65 -1.03 3.01 -28.94
CA LEU A 65 -0.68 4.38 -28.52
C LEU A 65 0.83 4.58 -28.52
N LEU A 66 1.25 5.74 -28.99
CA LEU A 66 2.62 6.24 -28.96
C LEU A 66 2.70 7.49 -28.07
N PRO A 67 3.88 7.83 -27.52
CA PRO A 67 4.06 9.09 -26.79
C PRO A 67 3.61 10.28 -27.67
N PRO A 68 2.69 11.15 -27.18
CA PRO A 68 2.24 12.29 -27.95
C PRO A 68 3.30 13.39 -27.98
N PRO A 69 3.18 14.40 -28.88
CA PRO A 69 4.10 15.54 -28.91
C PRO A 69 4.24 16.21 -27.54
N GLY A 70 5.47 16.52 -27.14
CA GLY A 70 5.78 17.11 -25.83
C GLY A 70 6.02 16.10 -24.71
N ILE A 71 5.80 14.80 -24.94
CA ILE A 71 6.08 13.73 -23.98
C ILE A 71 7.35 13.00 -24.38
N GLY A 72 8.24 12.78 -23.39
CA GLY A 72 9.47 12.04 -23.59
C GLY A 72 9.22 10.58 -24.00
N LEU A 73 10.09 10.03 -24.85
CA LEU A 73 9.98 8.63 -25.32
C LEU A 73 10.04 7.60 -24.19
N LYS A 74 10.51 8.00 -23.00
CA LYS A 74 10.66 7.18 -21.80
C LYS A 74 9.79 7.68 -20.64
N ASP A 75 8.80 8.51 -20.91
CA ASP A 75 7.93 9.14 -19.90
C ASP A 75 6.45 8.88 -20.21
N PHE A 76 6.11 7.71 -20.77
CA PHE A 76 4.76 7.37 -21.23
C PHE A 76 4.42 5.90 -20.94
N ARG A 77 3.94 5.59 -19.73
CA ARG A 77 3.74 4.20 -19.29
C ARG A 77 2.61 4.00 -18.28
N ASP A 78 2.31 2.73 -18.07
CA ASP A 78 1.42 2.19 -17.04
C ASP A 78 -0.05 2.61 -17.19
N PRO A 79 -0.72 2.22 -18.29
CA PRO A 79 -2.12 2.55 -18.52
C PRO A 79 -3.03 2.01 -17.40
N THR A 80 -3.99 2.82 -16.96
CA THR A 80 -4.99 2.45 -15.94
C THR A 80 -5.99 1.41 -16.46
N THR A 81 -6.77 0.84 -15.55
CA THR A 81 -8.09 0.28 -15.92
C THR A 81 -8.93 1.40 -16.54
N ALA A 82 -9.66 1.11 -17.62
CA ALA A 82 -10.50 2.09 -18.26
C ALA A 82 -11.86 2.22 -17.54
N TRP A 83 -12.44 3.42 -17.55
CA TRP A 83 -13.81 3.67 -17.07
C TRP A 83 -14.69 4.12 -18.23
N PHE A 84 -15.96 3.74 -18.19
CA PHE A 84 -16.93 4.15 -19.21
C PHE A 84 -17.62 5.47 -18.81
N VAL A 85 -17.59 6.45 -19.71
CA VAL A 85 -18.28 7.75 -19.54
C VAL A 85 -19.58 7.73 -20.34
N ARG A 86 -20.73 7.73 -19.64
CA ARG A 86 -22.05 7.59 -20.30
C ARG A 86 -22.40 8.75 -21.22
N ASN A 87 -22.06 9.99 -20.83
CA ASN A 87 -22.47 11.18 -21.56
C ASN A 87 -21.92 11.24 -22.99
N ASP A 88 -20.70 10.74 -23.24
CA ASP A 88 -20.13 10.68 -24.60
C ASP A 88 -20.07 9.24 -25.18
N SER A 89 -20.49 8.25 -24.39
CA SER A 89 -20.49 6.82 -24.73
C SER A 89 -19.12 6.35 -25.20
N THR A 90 -18.08 6.70 -24.44
CA THR A 90 -16.70 6.28 -24.68
C THR A 90 -16.04 5.72 -23.42
N TRP A 91 -15.02 4.92 -23.61
CA TRP A 91 -14.10 4.50 -22.57
C TRP A 91 -12.98 5.51 -22.43
N HIS A 92 -12.64 5.87 -21.21
CA HIS A 92 -11.52 6.73 -20.87
C HIS A 92 -10.49 5.91 -20.11
N LEU A 93 -9.21 6.23 -20.28
CA LEU A 93 -8.11 5.68 -19.49
C LEU A 93 -7.05 6.74 -19.27
N ALA A 94 -6.31 6.59 -18.18
CA ALA A 94 -5.24 7.50 -17.80
C ALA A 94 -3.86 6.86 -18.01
N ILE A 95 -2.86 7.69 -18.34
CA ILE A 95 -1.45 7.30 -18.46
C ILE A 95 -0.61 8.35 -17.73
N GLY A 96 0.27 7.91 -16.84
CA GLY A 96 1.16 8.79 -16.10
C GLY A 96 2.32 9.32 -16.95
N SER A 97 2.74 10.55 -16.68
CA SER A 97 3.80 11.26 -17.41
C SER A 97 4.39 12.40 -16.56
N LYS A 98 5.39 13.10 -17.12
CA LYS A 98 5.88 14.40 -16.64
C LYS A 98 6.19 15.36 -17.78
N ASN A 99 6.41 16.64 -17.45
CA ASN A 99 6.96 17.64 -18.37
C ASN A 99 8.41 18.00 -18.01
N GLU A 100 9.02 18.86 -18.83
CA GLU A 100 10.40 19.34 -18.62
C GLU A 100 10.57 20.18 -17.33
N GLU A 101 9.48 20.72 -16.78
CA GLU A 101 9.45 21.53 -15.56
C GLU A 101 9.25 20.69 -14.29
N HIS A 102 9.43 19.37 -14.38
CA HIS A 102 9.30 18.44 -13.25
C HIS A 102 7.87 18.37 -12.65
N THR A 103 6.87 18.77 -13.43
CA THR A 103 5.46 18.59 -13.08
C THR A 103 5.01 17.21 -13.52
N GLY A 104 4.56 16.39 -12.58
CA GLY A 104 3.92 15.12 -12.85
C GLY A 104 2.44 15.31 -13.17
N PHE A 105 1.92 14.54 -14.10
CA PHE A 105 0.51 14.61 -14.51
C PHE A 105 0.03 13.31 -15.13
N SER A 106 -1.29 13.22 -15.34
CA SER A 106 -1.90 12.10 -16.04
C SER A 106 -2.64 12.55 -17.31
N LEU A 107 -2.21 12.01 -18.45
CA LEU A 107 -2.89 12.13 -19.74
C LEU A 107 -4.16 11.29 -19.73
N VAL A 108 -5.22 11.75 -20.41
CA VAL A 108 -6.43 10.94 -20.61
C VAL A 108 -6.68 10.71 -22.09
N TYR A 109 -6.90 9.45 -22.45
CA TYR A 109 -7.32 9.06 -23.77
C TYR A 109 -8.73 8.51 -23.73
N LYS A 110 -9.52 8.82 -24.76
CA LYS A 110 -10.82 8.17 -24.97
C LYS A 110 -10.85 7.29 -26.20
N THR A 111 -11.66 6.25 -26.16
CA THR A 111 -11.83 5.26 -27.23
C THR A 111 -13.25 4.67 -27.24
N LYS A 112 -13.67 4.14 -28.39
CA LYS A 112 -14.88 3.33 -28.52
C LYS A 112 -14.60 1.85 -28.76
N ASP A 113 -13.38 1.51 -29.16
CA ASP A 113 -13.00 0.19 -29.67
C ASP A 113 -11.68 -0.35 -29.10
N PHE A 114 -11.00 0.40 -28.23
CA PHE A 114 -9.67 0.09 -27.65
C PHE A 114 -8.55 -0.08 -28.68
N VAL A 115 -8.77 0.32 -29.93
CA VAL A 115 -7.77 0.32 -31.00
C VAL A 115 -7.46 1.74 -31.43
N ASN A 116 -8.49 2.59 -31.53
CA ASN A 116 -8.39 3.98 -31.91
C ASN A 116 -8.61 4.88 -30.69
N TYR A 117 -7.63 5.72 -30.39
CA TYR A 117 -7.64 6.59 -29.23
C TYR A 117 -7.57 8.06 -29.64
N THR A 118 -8.31 8.91 -28.91
CA THR A 118 -8.21 10.36 -29.00
C THR A 118 -7.68 10.89 -27.68
N LEU A 119 -6.54 11.59 -27.73
CA LEU A 119 -6.02 12.33 -26.57
C LEU A 119 -6.96 13.49 -26.25
N LEU A 120 -7.36 13.63 -24.99
CA LEU A 120 -8.12 14.77 -24.51
C LEU A 120 -7.19 15.97 -24.27
N SER A 121 -7.70 17.18 -24.48
CA SER A 121 -6.91 18.41 -24.37
C SER A 121 -6.48 18.72 -22.94
N ASN A 122 -7.32 18.36 -21.97
CA ASN A 122 -7.03 18.50 -20.55
C ASN A 122 -6.38 17.22 -20.02
N VAL A 123 -5.41 17.37 -19.13
CA VAL A 123 -4.93 16.28 -18.27
C VAL A 123 -5.96 16.00 -17.17
N LEU A 124 -5.96 14.78 -16.63
CA LEU A 124 -6.85 14.45 -15.50
C LEU A 124 -6.53 15.31 -14.28
N HIS A 125 -5.24 15.44 -13.99
CA HIS A 125 -4.68 16.27 -12.93
C HIS A 125 -3.16 16.46 -13.13
N ALA A 126 -2.57 17.47 -12.48
CA ALA A 126 -1.14 17.75 -12.51
C ALA A 126 -0.67 18.37 -11.19
N VAL A 127 0.50 17.96 -10.69
CA VAL A 127 1.10 18.50 -9.44
C VAL A 127 2.57 18.86 -9.67
N PRO A 128 2.96 20.15 -9.52
CA PRO A 128 4.33 20.59 -9.71
C PRO A 128 5.32 19.91 -8.76
N GLY A 129 6.54 19.67 -9.22
CA GLY A 129 7.64 19.16 -8.40
C GLY A 129 7.60 17.67 -8.07
N THR A 130 6.57 16.94 -8.51
CA THR A 130 6.40 15.50 -8.23
C THR A 130 7.13 14.56 -9.19
N GLY A 131 7.67 15.08 -10.30
CA GLY A 131 8.42 14.28 -11.25
C GLY A 131 7.54 13.29 -12.03
N MET A 132 8.09 12.13 -12.39
CA MET A 132 7.37 11.15 -13.22
C MET A 132 6.30 10.41 -12.41
N TRP A 133 5.06 10.48 -12.89
CA TRP A 133 3.96 9.65 -12.37
C TRP A 133 3.98 8.28 -13.04
N GLU A 134 4.33 7.25 -12.29
CA GLU A 134 4.20 5.84 -12.67
C GLU A 134 2.89 5.27 -12.13
N CYS A 135 2.44 4.15 -12.70
CA CYS A 135 1.34 3.33 -12.17
C CYS A 135 0.16 4.13 -11.63
N VAL A 136 -0.32 5.10 -12.42
CA VAL A 136 -1.51 5.87 -12.07
C VAL A 136 -2.67 4.89 -11.87
N ASP A 137 -3.52 5.19 -10.89
CA ASP A 137 -4.78 4.49 -10.66
C ASP A 137 -5.88 5.52 -10.35
N PHE A 138 -7.07 5.30 -10.89
CA PHE A 138 -8.18 6.23 -10.79
C PHE A 138 -9.48 5.46 -10.63
N TYR A 139 -10.17 5.68 -9.51
CA TYR A 139 -11.36 4.90 -9.19
C TYR A 139 -12.31 5.60 -8.20
N PRO A 140 -13.61 5.24 -8.22
CA PRO A 140 -14.59 5.78 -7.29
C PRO A 140 -14.61 5.03 -5.95
N VAL A 141 -15.00 5.75 -4.90
CA VAL A 141 -15.28 5.23 -3.55
C VAL A 141 -16.62 5.76 -3.05
N ALA A 142 -17.37 4.92 -2.33
CA ALA A 142 -18.64 5.31 -1.72
C ALA A 142 -18.40 6.06 -0.40
N THR A 143 -19.11 7.16 -0.17
CA THR A 143 -19.00 7.96 1.07
C THR A 143 -20.06 7.62 2.11
N GLU A 144 -20.95 6.68 1.81
CA GLU A 144 -22.07 6.28 2.67
C GLU A 144 -22.10 4.77 2.95
N SER A 145 -21.13 4.00 2.42
CA SER A 145 -21.01 2.57 2.65
C SER A 145 -19.56 2.10 2.52
N THR A 146 -19.27 0.88 2.98
CA THR A 146 -17.96 0.23 2.82
C THR A 146 -17.87 -0.67 1.58
N ASN A 147 -18.86 -0.62 0.69
CA ASN A 147 -18.80 -1.37 -0.56
C ASN A 147 -17.84 -0.68 -1.53
N GLY A 148 -17.10 -1.50 -2.28
CA GLY A 148 -16.38 -1.02 -3.46
C GLY A 148 -17.36 -0.62 -4.55
N LEU A 149 -16.95 0.33 -5.39
CA LEU A 149 -17.68 0.74 -6.57
C LEU A 149 -16.96 0.25 -7.83
N ASP A 150 -17.74 -0.14 -8.83
CA ASP A 150 -17.24 -0.38 -10.18
C ASP A 150 -16.49 0.85 -10.70
N THR A 151 -15.44 0.62 -11.49
CA THR A 151 -14.59 1.73 -11.98
C THR A 151 -15.36 2.70 -12.88
N SER A 152 -16.46 2.27 -13.50
CA SER A 152 -17.37 3.10 -14.30
C SER A 152 -18.59 3.61 -13.51
N PHE A 153 -18.55 3.58 -12.18
CA PHE A 153 -19.62 4.16 -11.37
C PHE A 153 -19.67 5.69 -11.59
N GLU A 154 -20.85 6.21 -11.88
CA GLU A 154 -20.99 7.62 -12.26
C GLU A 154 -20.61 8.56 -11.10
N PRO A 155 -19.91 9.68 -11.37
CA PRO A 155 -19.70 10.71 -10.37
C PRO A 155 -21.05 11.33 -9.95
N GLY A 156 -21.16 11.65 -8.66
CA GLY A 156 -22.39 12.22 -8.10
C GLY A 156 -22.42 12.22 -6.58
N THR A 157 -23.60 12.51 -6.02
CA THR A 157 -23.83 12.46 -4.57
C THR A 157 -23.49 11.08 -4.01
N GLY A 158 -22.77 11.04 -2.90
CA GLY A 158 -22.35 9.78 -2.26
C GLY A 158 -21.10 9.13 -2.84
N VAL A 159 -20.44 9.77 -3.83
CA VAL A 159 -19.26 9.24 -4.52
C VAL A 159 -18.12 10.26 -4.51
N LYS A 160 -16.95 9.79 -4.12
CA LYS A 160 -15.67 10.49 -4.33
C LYS A 160 -14.79 9.68 -5.27
N HIS A 161 -13.78 10.31 -5.83
CA HIS A 161 -12.79 9.65 -6.68
C HIS A 161 -11.41 9.74 -6.05
N VAL A 162 -10.72 8.61 -6.04
CA VAL A 162 -9.33 8.52 -5.62
C VAL A 162 -8.45 8.60 -6.86
N LEU A 163 -7.52 9.53 -6.86
CA LEU A 163 -6.41 9.55 -7.81
C LEU A 163 -5.15 9.12 -7.07
N LYS A 164 -4.44 8.16 -7.63
CA LYS A 164 -3.16 7.66 -7.10
C LYS A 164 -2.09 7.69 -8.18
N ALA A 165 -0.86 8.03 -7.78
CA ALA A 165 0.34 7.85 -8.58
C ALA A 165 1.46 7.21 -7.76
N SER A 166 2.30 6.41 -8.41
CA SER A 166 3.61 5.98 -7.90
C SER A 166 4.64 7.02 -8.35
N LEU A 167 5.29 7.72 -7.43
CA LEU A 167 6.28 8.73 -7.83
C LEU A 167 7.64 8.07 -8.09
N ASP A 168 8.19 8.27 -9.29
CA ASP A 168 9.46 7.68 -9.73
C ASP A 168 10.63 8.13 -8.83
N ASP A 169 10.61 9.40 -8.42
CA ASP A 169 11.73 10.07 -7.76
C ASP A 169 11.98 9.57 -6.33
N ASP A 170 10.92 9.32 -5.57
CA ASP A 170 11.01 8.94 -4.16
C ASP A 170 10.62 7.50 -3.87
N LYS A 171 10.08 6.80 -4.87
CA LYS A 171 9.62 5.40 -4.81
C LYS A 171 8.54 5.16 -3.76
N HIS A 172 7.57 6.07 -3.64
CA HIS A 172 6.35 5.87 -2.85
C HIS A 172 5.06 6.05 -3.68
N ASP A 173 3.99 5.46 -3.15
CA ASP A 173 2.64 5.54 -3.71
C ASP A 173 1.80 6.53 -2.93
N TYR A 174 1.38 7.60 -3.60
CA TYR A 174 0.55 8.65 -3.02
C TYR A 174 -0.84 8.63 -3.60
N TYR A 175 -1.83 8.92 -2.77
CA TYR A 175 -3.20 9.11 -3.21
C TYR A 175 -3.77 10.41 -2.65
N ALA A 176 -4.78 10.93 -3.33
CA ALA A 176 -5.63 11.98 -2.81
C ALA A 176 -7.09 11.68 -3.16
N ILE A 177 -8.00 12.22 -2.36
CA ILE A 177 -9.45 12.07 -2.53
C ILE A 177 -9.98 13.37 -3.12
N GLY A 178 -10.87 13.26 -4.09
CA GLY A 178 -11.40 14.41 -4.80
C GLY A 178 -12.67 14.13 -5.55
N THR A 179 -13.04 15.07 -6.41
CA THR A 179 -14.26 15.01 -7.21
C THR A 179 -13.89 15.01 -8.69
N TYR A 180 -14.52 14.12 -9.46
CA TYR A 180 -14.32 14.00 -10.90
C TYR A 180 -15.47 14.66 -11.65
N ASP A 181 -15.13 15.60 -12.53
CA ASP A 181 -16.04 16.14 -13.53
C ASP A 181 -15.83 15.40 -14.85
N ALA A 182 -16.77 14.53 -15.21
CA ALA A 182 -16.71 13.75 -16.44
C ALA A 182 -16.94 14.59 -17.71
N ALA A 183 -17.55 15.77 -17.62
CA ALA A 183 -17.76 16.65 -18.77
C ALA A 183 -16.47 17.42 -19.11
N GLU A 184 -15.78 17.92 -18.09
CA GLU A 184 -14.51 18.65 -18.25
C GLU A 184 -13.28 17.73 -18.26
N ASN A 185 -13.48 16.44 -17.96
CA ASN A 185 -12.44 15.44 -17.78
C ASN A 185 -11.34 15.92 -16.81
N THR A 186 -11.76 16.47 -15.67
CA THR A 186 -10.85 17.02 -14.67
C THR A 186 -11.19 16.42 -13.31
N TRP A 187 -10.17 16.00 -12.59
CA TRP A 187 -10.28 15.64 -11.19
C TRP A 187 -9.72 16.78 -10.34
N THR A 188 -10.44 17.12 -9.27
CA THR A 188 -10.05 18.18 -8.34
C THR A 188 -9.89 17.59 -6.93
N PRO A 189 -8.73 17.76 -6.27
CA PRO A 189 -8.54 17.29 -4.90
C PRO A 189 -9.51 18.00 -3.95
N ASP A 190 -9.99 17.28 -2.93
CA ASP A 190 -10.79 17.89 -1.86
C ASP A 190 -9.94 18.83 -0.99
N ASP A 191 -8.64 18.54 -0.85
CA ASP A 191 -7.66 19.38 -0.15
C ASP A 191 -6.36 19.48 -0.97
N PRO A 192 -6.06 20.65 -1.56
CA PRO A 192 -4.83 20.87 -2.33
C PRO A 192 -3.53 20.77 -1.53
N GLU A 193 -3.56 20.88 -0.19
CA GLU A 193 -2.34 20.79 0.65
C GLU A 193 -1.87 19.33 0.82
N ILE A 194 -2.75 18.36 0.58
CA ILE A 194 -2.46 16.92 0.65
C ILE A 194 -2.74 16.22 -0.69
N ASP A 195 -2.41 16.91 -1.79
CA ASP A 195 -2.57 16.41 -3.17
C ASP A 195 -1.68 15.20 -3.48
N VAL A 196 -1.90 14.58 -4.64
CA VAL A 196 -1.14 13.44 -5.15
C VAL A 196 0.34 13.79 -5.20
N GLY A 197 1.14 13.01 -4.48
CA GLY A 197 2.59 13.16 -4.43
C GLY A 197 3.12 14.00 -3.26
N ILE A 198 2.25 14.74 -2.57
CA ILE A 198 2.64 15.63 -1.46
C ILE A 198 1.84 15.40 -0.17
N GLY A 199 0.80 14.57 -0.21
CA GLY A 199 -0.04 14.23 0.93
C GLY A 199 0.05 12.77 1.38
N LEU A 200 -1.09 12.08 1.31
CA LEU A 200 -1.27 10.76 1.89
C LEU A 200 -0.65 9.64 1.04
N ARG A 201 -0.22 8.57 1.71
CA ARG A 201 0.29 7.35 1.09
C ARG A 201 -0.61 6.17 1.45
N TYR A 202 -0.67 5.17 0.58
CA TYR A 202 -1.30 3.90 0.98
C TYR A 202 -0.51 3.23 2.10
N ASP A 203 0.81 3.28 2.01
CA ASP A 203 1.69 2.63 2.95
C ASP A 203 2.95 3.49 3.12
N TYR A 204 3.36 3.70 4.37
CA TYR A 204 4.48 4.57 4.73
C TYR A 204 5.81 3.82 4.83
N GLY A 205 5.81 2.53 4.49
CA GLY A 205 6.99 1.67 4.44
C GLY A 205 7.50 1.40 3.02
N LYS A 206 8.04 0.20 2.80
CA LYS A 206 8.46 -0.31 1.49
C LYS A 206 7.22 -0.81 0.74
N TYR A 207 6.66 0.01 -0.13
CA TYR A 207 5.43 -0.30 -0.89
C TYR A 207 5.35 0.55 -2.15
N TYR A 208 5.17 -0.08 -3.31
CA TYR A 208 5.22 0.63 -4.58
C TYR A 208 4.41 -0.04 -5.69
N ALA A 209 4.19 0.70 -6.78
CA ALA A 209 3.52 0.25 -8.01
C ALA A 209 2.15 -0.40 -7.75
N SER A 210 1.42 0.11 -6.77
CA SER A 210 0.15 -0.46 -6.35
C SER A 210 -0.96 -0.22 -7.36
N LYS A 211 -1.92 -1.16 -7.40
CA LYS A 211 -3.01 -1.14 -8.35
C LYS A 211 -4.26 -1.77 -7.76
N THR A 212 -5.41 -1.15 -7.99
CA THR A 212 -6.69 -1.67 -7.54
C THR A 212 -7.45 -2.39 -8.65
N PHE A 213 -8.35 -3.30 -8.24
CA PHE A 213 -9.43 -3.77 -9.09
C PHE A 213 -10.73 -3.89 -8.28
N TYR A 214 -11.86 -3.90 -8.98
CA TYR A 214 -13.16 -4.13 -8.37
C TYR A 214 -13.48 -5.63 -8.36
N ASP A 215 -13.62 -6.19 -7.16
CA ASP A 215 -14.11 -7.56 -6.93
C ASP A 215 -15.64 -7.53 -6.97
N THR A 216 -16.20 -7.90 -8.12
CA THR A 216 -17.65 -7.92 -8.37
C THR A 216 -18.38 -8.96 -7.51
N GLU A 217 -17.73 -10.07 -7.17
CA GLU A 217 -18.33 -11.17 -6.40
C GLU A 217 -18.60 -10.77 -4.95
N LYS A 218 -17.74 -9.93 -4.38
CA LYS A 218 -17.87 -9.46 -2.98
C LYS A 218 -18.09 -7.96 -2.85
N SER A 219 -18.35 -7.28 -3.97
CA SER A 219 -18.63 -5.84 -4.04
C SER A 219 -17.63 -5.00 -3.25
N ARG A 220 -16.34 -5.22 -3.47
CA ARG A 220 -15.25 -4.55 -2.75
C ARG A 220 -14.10 -4.18 -3.68
N ARG A 221 -13.36 -3.14 -3.35
CA ARG A 221 -12.15 -2.76 -4.10
C ARG A 221 -10.93 -3.40 -3.43
N ILE A 222 -10.13 -4.11 -4.20
CA ILE A 222 -8.93 -4.80 -3.74
C ILE A 222 -7.69 -4.09 -4.27
N LEU A 223 -6.75 -3.81 -3.38
CA LEU A 223 -5.45 -3.19 -3.65
C LEU A 223 -4.34 -4.24 -3.56
N TRP A 224 -3.50 -4.27 -4.58
CA TRP A 224 -2.23 -5.00 -4.62
C TRP A 224 -1.07 -4.01 -4.55
N GLY A 225 0.05 -4.41 -3.93
CA GLY A 225 1.26 -3.60 -3.85
C GLY A 225 2.52 -4.44 -3.89
N TRP A 226 3.49 -3.99 -4.70
CA TRP A 226 4.78 -4.63 -4.85
C TRP A 226 5.74 -4.17 -3.76
N ILE A 227 6.50 -5.12 -3.22
CA ILE A 227 7.46 -4.91 -2.15
C ILE A 227 8.84 -5.34 -2.62
N GLY A 228 9.64 -4.35 -3.03
CA GLY A 228 11.05 -4.58 -3.34
C GLY A 228 11.86 -5.02 -2.13
N GLU A 229 13.01 -5.64 -2.39
CA GLU A 229 13.94 -6.08 -1.35
C GLU A 229 14.62 -4.88 -0.64
N THR A 230 15.22 -5.18 0.52
CA THR A 230 16.02 -4.24 1.33
C THR A 230 17.34 -4.87 1.80
N ASP A 231 17.64 -6.12 1.43
CA ASP A 231 18.98 -6.70 1.44
C ASP A 231 19.72 -6.37 0.14
N SER A 232 20.92 -6.93 -0.01
CA SER A 232 21.80 -6.66 -1.14
C SER A 232 21.40 -7.43 -2.39
N GLU A 233 21.68 -6.86 -3.58
CA GLU A 233 21.50 -7.56 -4.87
C GLU A 233 22.32 -8.86 -4.93
N GLU A 234 23.49 -8.91 -4.28
CA GLU A 234 24.25 -10.15 -4.12
C GLU A 234 23.45 -11.21 -3.36
N THR A 235 22.76 -10.82 -2.28
CA THR A 235 21.89 -11.73 -1.53
C THR A 235 20.69 -12.16 -2.36
N ASP A 236 20.11 -11.29 -3.18
CA ASP A 236 19.05 -11.63 -4.14
C ASP A 236 19.50 -12.73 -5.11
N LEU A 237 20.70 -12.60 -5.68
CA LEU A 237 21.28 -13.59 -6.57
C LEU A 237 21.57 -14.91 -5.85
N LEU A 238 22.04 -14.86 -4.60
CA LEU A 238 22.34 -16.06 -3.79
C LEU A 238 21.07 -16.81 -3.37
N LYS A 239 20.01 -16.10 -2.95
CA LYS A 239 18.73 -16.72 -2.55
C LYS A 239 17.89 -17.15 -3.76
N GLY A 240 18.20 -16.61 -4.95
CA GLY A 240 17.61 -17.02 -6.23
C GLY A 240 16.22 -16.45 -6.52
N TRP A 241 15.78 -15.44 -5.76
CA TRP A 241 14.52 -14.74 -5.93
C TRP A 241 14.62 -13.34 -5.33
N ALA A 242 13.73 -12.43 -5.75
CA ALA A 242 13.61 -11.09 -5.18
C ALA A 242 12.17 -10.59 -5.30
N SER A 243 11.81 -9.73 -4.36
CA SER A 243 10.53 -9.06 -4.16
C SER A 243 9.37 -9.94 -3.71
N LEU A 244 8.36 -9.29 -3.13
CA LEU A 244 7.09 -9.88 -2.71
C LEU A 244 5.91 -9.01 -3.18
N GLN A 245 4.71 -9.54 -3.01
CA GLN A 245 3.47 -8.75 -2.98
C GLN A 245 2.99 -8.71 -1.53
N THR A 246 2.34 -7.63 -1.11
CA THR A 246 1.59 -7.64 0.16
C THR A 246 0.43 -8.62 0.10
N VAL A 247 -0.10 -9.01 1.26
CA VAL A 247 -1.45 -9.56 1.32
C VAL A 247 -2.41 -8.52 0.71
N PRO A 248 -3.31 -8.91 -0.21
CA PRO A 248 -4.24 -7.96 -0.83
C PRO A 248 -5.10 -7.26 0.23
N ARG A 249 -5.39 -5.98 0.02
CA ARG A 249 -6.12 -5.14 0.99
C ARG A 249 -7.44 -4.67 0.41
N THR A 250 -8.51 -4.69 1.18
CA THR A 250 -9.71 -3.91 0.84
C THR A 250 -9.43 -2.44 1.02
N VAL A 251 -9.95 -1.57 0.14
CA VAL A 251 -9.85 -0.11 0.25
C VAL A 251 -11.24 0.51 0.31
N VAL A 252 -11.49 1.33 1.33
CA VAL A 252 -12.77 2.04 1.52
C VAL A 252 -12.54 3.47 2.00
N TYR A 253 -13.52 4.34 1.80
CA TYR A 253 -13.51 5.69 2.35
C TYR A 253 -13.68 5.65 3.88
N ASP A 254 -12.83 6.36 4.62
CA ASP A 254 -13.03 6.52 6.06
C ASP A 254 -14.12 7.55 6.33
N MET A 255 -15.37 7.07 6.45
CA MET A 255 -16.53 7.92 6.76
C MET A 255 -16.42 8.66 8.10
N LYS A 256 -15.50 8.26 9.00
CA LYS A 256 -15.32 8.94 10.29
C LYS A 256 -14.42 10.16 10.17
N THR A 257 -13.36 10.09 9.38
CA THR A 257 -12.41 11.21 9.18
C THR A 257 -12.77 12.06 7.98
N GLY A 258 -13.37 11.47 6.95
CA GLY A 258 -13.74 12.12 5.70
C GLY A 258 -12.57 12.47 4.78
N THR A 259 -11.34 12.17 5.20
CA THR A 259 -10.10 12.62 4.53
C THR A 259 -9.14 11.48 4.19
N HIS A 260 -9.39 10.27 4.70
CA HIS A 260 -8.50 9.13 4.53
C HIS A 260 -9.22 7.95 3.86
N LEU A 261 -8.42 7.03 3.33
CA LEU A 261 -8.85 5.68 2.99
C LEU A 261 -8.48 4.72 4.12
N LEU A 262 -9.33 3.72 4.36
CA LEU A 262 -9.02 2.58 5.22
C LEU A 262 -8.57 1.41 4.37
N GLN A 263 -7.47 0.79 4.79
CA GLN A 263 -6.94 -0.43 4.18
C GLN A 263 -6.93 -1.58 5.17
N TRP A 264 -7.44 -2.74 4.76
CA TRP A 264 -7.42 -3.93 5.62
C TRP A 264 -7.13 -5.19 4.84
N PRO A 265 -6.26 -6.11 5.35
CA PRO A 265 -6.04 -7.39 4.69
C PRO A 265 -7.36 -8.10 4.40
N VAL A 266 -7.50 -8.63 3.19
CA VAL A 266 -8.70 -9.36 2.78
C VAL A 266 -9.04 -10.45 3.78
N LYS A 267 -10.33 -10.59 4.12
CA LYS A 267 -10.81 -11.53 5.14
C LYS A 267 -10.35 -12.98 4.90
N GLU A 268 -10.08 -13.34 3.65
CA GLU A 268 -9.56 -14.64 3.24
C GLU A 268 -8.24 -15.01 3.90
N VAL A 269 -7.39 -14.03 4.24
CA VAL A 269 -6.13 -14.28 4.96
C VAL A 269 -6.40 -14.95 6.32
N GLU A 270 -7.55 -14.67 6.92
CA GLU A 270 -7.93 -15.21 8.23
C GLU A 270 -8.18 -16.72 8.18
N SER A 271 -8.38 -17.31 6.99
CA SER A 271 -8.49 -18.76 6.82
C SER A 271 -7.17 -19.50 7.12
N LEU A 272 -6.04 -18.78 7.13
CA LEU A 272 -4.73 -19.32 7.48
C LEU A 272 -4.50 -19.37 8.99
N ARG A 273 -5.35 -18.72 9.81
CA ARG A 273 -5.22 -18.72 11.26
C ARG A 273 -5.39 -20.13 11.83
N LEU A 274 -4.40 -20.56 12.61
CA LEU A 274 -4.41 -21.81 13.37
C LEU A 274 -4.87 -21.53 14.82
N SER A 275 -4.11 -22.00 15.81
CA SER A 275 -4.35 -21.71 17.22
C SER A 275 -4.08 -20.24 17.54
N ASN A 276 -4.77 -19.72 18.56
CA ASN A 276 -4.52 -18.39 19.10
C ASN A 276 -4.20 -18.41 20.59
N ILE A 277 -3.47 -17.38 21.02
CA ILE A 277 -3.19 -17.05 22.40
C ILE A 277 -3.66 -15.60 22.63
N THR A 278 -4.24 -15.34 23.79
CA THR A 278 -4.74 -14.01 24.15
C THR A 278 -4.14 -13.56 25.48
N PHE A 279 -3.62 -12.34 25.52
CA PHE A 279 -3.18 -11.63 26.71
C PHE A 279 -4.12 -10.46 26.94
N SER A 280 -4.62 -10.26 28.16
CA SER A 280 -5.61 -9.22 28.45
C SER A 280 -5.27 -8.45 29.72
N GLY A 281 -5.45 -7.13 29.67
CA GLY A 281 -5.21 -6.24 30.81
C GLY A 281 -3.76 -6.23 31.30
N VAL A 282 -2.79 -6.35 30.38
CA VAL A 282 -1.36 -6.35 30.75
C VAL A 282 -0.89 -4.92 30.91
N SER A 283 -0.69 -4.47 32.15
CA SER A 283 -0.09 -3.17 32.44
C SER A 283 1.44 -3.22 32.28
N ILE A 284 1.99 -2.21 31.62
CA ILE A 284 3.39 -2.13 31.23
C ILE A 284 3.95 -0.82 31.78
N ALA A 285 4.82 -0.92 32.77
CA ALA A 285 5.46 0.23 33.38
C ALA A 285 6.47 0.89 32.42
N PRO A 286 6.75 2.20 32.57
CA PRO A 286 7.80 2.90 31.84
C PRO A 286 9.14 2.14 31.85
N GLY A 287 9.77 1.98 30.68
CA GLY A 287 11.05 1.29 30.50
C GLY A 287 10.99 -0.25 30.60
N SER A 288 9.81 -0.86 30.53
CA SER A 288 9.64 -2.31 30.68
C SER A 288 9.51 -3.03 29.33
N VAL A 289 10.00 -4.28 29.31
CA VAL A 289 9.81 -5.22 28.19
C VAL A 289 9.31 -6.54 28.78
N ILE A 290 8.23 -7.08 28.21
CA ILE A 290 7.55 -8.28 28.69
C ILE A 290 7.54 -9.31 27.55
N PRO A 291 8.16 -10.49 27.73
CA PRO A 291 8.09 -11.57 26.73
C PRO A 291 6.66 -12.10 26.63
N LEU A 292 6.18 -12.32 25.40
CA LEU A 292 4.93 -12.99 25.11
C LEU A 292 5.24 -14.40 24.60
N ASP A 293 4.88 -15.43 25.37
CA ASP A 293 5.09 -16.82 24.97
C ASP A 293 4.04 -17.24 23.94
N VAL A 294 4.43 -17.27 22.67
CA VAL A 294 3.56 -17.54 21.53
C VAL A 294 3.96 -18.79 20.74
N GLY A 295 4.95 -19.55 21.22
CA GLY A 295 5.54 -20.65 20.45
C GLY A 295 6.34 -20.14 19.24
N LYS A 296 5.91 -20.48 18.02
CA LYS A 296 6.56 -20.01 16.78
C LYS A 296 6.21 -18.56 16.53
N ALA A 297 7.22 -17.72 16.29
CA ALA A 297 7.03 -16.27 16.14
C ALA A 297 7.42 -15.72 14.75
N THR A 298 7.55 -16.58 13.74
CA THR A 298 7.93 -16.16 12.38
C THR A 298 6.74 -16.01 11.42
N GLN A 299 5.58 -16.57 11.75
CA GLN A 299 4.37 -16.50 10.92
C GLN A 299 3.15 -16.25 11.80
N LEU A 300 2.76 -14.99 11.95
CA LEU A 300 1.77 -14.55 12.92
C LEU A 300 0.77 -13.54 12.32
N ASP A 301 -0.43 -13.54 12.86
CA ASP A 301 -1.37 -12.42 12.79
C ASP A 301 -1.61 -11.93 14.23
N ILE A 302 -1.31 -10.67 14.51
CA ILE A 302 -1.37 -10.07 15.84
C ILE A 302 -2.37 -8.93 15.80
N LEU A 303 -3.34 -8.92 16.71
CA LEU A 303 -4.20 -7.78 17.00
C LEU A 303 -3.93 -7.29 18.41
N ALA A 304 -3.64 -6.01 18.59
CA ALA A 304 -3.40 -5.42 19.89
C ALA A 304 -4.15 -4.09 20.07
N GLU A 305 -4.60 -3.84 21.29
CA GLU A 305 -5.23 -2.59 21.72
C GLU A 305 -4.54 -2.06 22.97
N PHE A 306 -4.18 -0.79 22.96
CA PHE A 306 -3.49 -0.09 24.04
C PHE A 306 -4.33 1.08 24.56
N GLU A 307 -4.24 1.30 25.86
CA GLU A 307 -4.71 2.51 26.54
C GLU A 307 -3.53 3.12 27.31
N VAL A 308 -3.34 4.42 27.14
CA VAL A 308 -2.35 5.21 27.88
C VAL A 308 -3.04 5.82 29.10
N ASP A 309 -2.36 5.83 30.25
CA ASP A 309 -2.91 6.40 31.48
C ASP A 309 -3.34 7.87 31.25
N LYS A 310 -4.62 8.18 31.48
CA LYS A 310 -5.19 9.52 31.24
C LYS A 310 -4.45 10.64 31.97
N SER A 311 -4.01 10.38 33.21
CA SER A 311 -3.22 11.33 33.98
C SER A 311 -1.88 11.65 33.32
N ALA A 312 -1.29 10.70 32.57
CA ALA A 312 -0.06 10.97 31.83
C ALA A 312 -0.32 11.87 30.61
N LEU A 313 -1.44 11.67 29.91
CA LEU A 313 -1.86 12.54 28.80
C LEU A 313 -2.07 13.99 29.29
N GLU A 314 -2.75 14.17 30.42
CA GLU A 314 -3.02 15.50 31.02
C GLU A 314 -1.75 16.18 31.55
N ASN A 315 -0.83 15.42 32.15
CA ASN A 315 0.41 15.94 32.75
C ASN A 315 1.53 16.21 31.73
N THR A 316 1.31 15.97 30.44
CA THR A 316 2.30 16.28 29.40
C THR A 316 2.36 17.80 29.19
N ILE A 317 3.41 18.44 29.69
CA ILE A 317 3.58 19.91 29.65
C ILE A 317 4.44 20.33 28.45
N GLU A 318 5.46 19.54 28.10
CA GLU A 318 6.39 19.87 27.02
C GLU A 318 5.82 19.47 25.66
N ALA A 319 5.90 20.40 24.70
CA ALA A 319 5.56 20.14 23.31
C ALA A 319 6.72 19.41 22.62
N ASP A 320 6.40 18.38 21.85
CA ASP A 320 7.35 17.62 21.02
C ASP A 320 6.97 17.77 19.55
N VAL A 321 6.98 19.03 19.09
CA VAL A 321 6.57 19.41 17.72
C VAL A 321 7.52 18.94 16.62
N THR A 322 8.71 18.46 17.00
CA THR A 322 9.73 18.01 16.04
C THR A 322 9.73 16.50 15.82
N TYR A 323 8.90 15.74 16.55
CA TYR A 323 8.89 14.29 16.41
C TYR A 323 8.49 13.86 14.99
N ASN A 324 9.30 12.98 14.42
CA ASN A 324 9.01 12.27 13.19
C ASN A 324 9.67 10.89 13.29
N CYS A 325 8.93 9.84 12.96
CA CYS A 325 9.44 8.46 13.01
C CYS A 325 10.81 8.35 12.30
N SER A 326 10.92 8.91 11.08
CA SER A 326 12.10 8.75 10.20
C SER A 326 13.40 9.38 10.70
N THR A 327 13.32 10.41 11.54
CA THR A 327 14.47 11.10 12.15
C THR A 327 14.63 10.78 13.63
N SER A 328 13.73 9.98 14.20
CA SER A 328 13.77 9.59 15.60
C SER A 328 14.89 8.58 15.88
N GLY A 329 15.16 8.37 17.18
CA GLY A 329 16.00 7.25 17.64
C GLY A 329 15.30 5.88 17.62
N GLY A 330 14.17 5.75 16.90
CA GLY A 330 13.34 4.55 16.88
C GLY A 330 12.84 4.17 18.29
N ALA A 331 12.72 2.86 18.54
CA ALA A 331 12.30 2.32 19.83
C ALA A 331 13.26 2.66 20.99
N ALA A 332 14.50 3.09 20.70
CA ALA A 332 15.46 3.52 21.72
C ALA A 332 15.31 5.01 22.11
N GLY A 333 14.71 5.84 21.23
CA GLY A 333 14.45 7.25 21.47
C GLY A 333 13.29 7.46 22.44
N ARG A 334 13.59 7.65 23.72
CA ARG A 334 12.57 7.74 24.78
C ARG A 334 11.93 9.13 24.84
N GLY A 335 10.60 9.16 24.88
CA GLY A 335 9.79 10.34 25.16
C GLY A 335 8.85 10.12 26.35
N PHE A 336 8.07 11.15 26.70
CA PHE A 336 7.19 11.10 27.86
C PHE A 336 6.04 10.08 27.68
N LEU A 337 5.42 10.07 26.50
CA LEU A 337 4.27 9.22 26.14
C LEU A 337 4.63 8.11 25.13
N GLY A 338 5.89 7.73 25.00
CA GLY A 338 6.29 6.68 24.06
C GLY A 338 7.80 6.54 23.94
N PRO A 339 8.28 5.58 23.12
CA PRO A 339 7.48 4.66 22.31
C PRO A 339 6.94 3.46 23.10
N PHE A 340 5.79 2.92 22.71
CA PHE A 340 5.24 1.67 23.24
C PHE A 340 4.54 0.85 22.15
N GLY A 341 4.57 -0.47 22.26
CA GLY A 341 4.01 -1.36 21.24
C GLY A 341 4.56 -2.78 21.33
N LEU A 342 4.83 -3.38 20.17
CA LEU A 342 5.29 -4.76 20.05
C LEU A 342 6.68 -4.82 19.41
N LEU A 343 7.50 -5.74 19.90
CA LEU A 343 8.72 -6.19 19.23
C LEU A 343 8.42 -7.56 18.60
N VAL A 344 8.59 -7.66 17.30
CA VAL A 344 8.43 -8.91 16.54
C VAL A 344 9.74 -9.30 15.89
N LEU A 345 9.87 -10.59 15.55
CA LEU A 345 11.09 -11.16 14.96
C LEU A 345 12.32 -10.73 15.76
N ALA A 346 12.19 -10.81 17.09
CA ALA A 346 13.24 -10.47 18.04
C ALA A 346 13.90 -11.74 18.57
N ASP A 347 15.20 -11.70 18.85
CA ASP A 347 15.86 -12.82 19.54
C ASP A 347 15.74 -12.66 21.07
N LYS A 348 16.07 -13.73 21.80
CA LYS A 348 15.91 -13.78 23.27
C LYS A 348 16.63 -12.63 23.99
N ASP A 349 17.79 -12.23 23.49
CA ASP A 349 18.63 -11.22 24.13
C ASP A 349 18.35 -9.80 23.59
N LEU A 350 17.34 -9.65 22.72
CA LEU A 350 16.99 -8.39 22.03
C LEU A 350 18.19 -7.76 21.29
N SER A 351 19.11 -8.60 20.80
CA SER A 351 20.22 -8.19 19.94
C SER A 351 19.74 -7.89 18.52
N GLU A 352 18.69 -8.57 18.08
CA GLU A 352 17.86 -8.26 16.91
C GLU A 352 16.41 -8.09 17.37
N GLN A 353 15.73 -7.09 16.82
CA GLN A 353 14.31 -6.80 17.06
C GLN A 353 13.79 -5.84 15.99
N THR A 354 12.54 -6.05 15.56
CA THR A 354 11.79 -5.06 14.78
C THR A 354 10.64 -4.53 15.64
N ALA A 355 10.54 -3.21 15.80
CA ALA A 355 9.55 -2.60 16.67
C ALA A 355 8.42 -1.95 15.88
N THR A 356 7.18 -2.30 16.18
CA THR A 356 5.98 -1.62 15.68
C THR A 356 5.32 -0.92 16.88
N TYR A 357 5.23 0.40 16.85
CA TYR A 357 4.91 1.18 18.04
C TYR A 357 4.11 2.45 17.77
N PHE A 358 3.46 2.92 18.83
CA PHE A 358 2.88 4.25 18.91
C PHE A 358 3.78 5.20 19.70
N TYR A 359 3.75 6.46 19.30
CA TYR A 359 4.36 7.57 20.04
C TYR A 359 3.39 8.74 20.02
N ILE A 360 3.04 9.28 21.19
CA ILE A 360 2.14 10.43 21.29
C ILE A 360 2.97 11.67 21.58
N ALA A 361 2.91 12.65 20.69
CA ALA A 361 3.55 13.95 20.86
C ALA A 361 2.47 15.02 21.12
N LYS A 362 2.80 16.00 21.96
CA LYS A 362 1.94 17.17 22.17
C LYS A 362 2.43 18.32 21.30
N ASN A 363 1.53 18.97 20.58
CA ASN A 363 1.83 20.15 19.79
C ASN A 363 1.81 21.43 20.65
N THR A 364 2.28 22.54 20.06
CA THR A 364 2.30 23.87 20.72
C THR A 364 0.92 24.44 21.02
N ASP A 365 -0.11 24.01 20.27
CA ASP A 365 -1.52 24.34 20.51
C ASP A 365 -2.16 23.49 21.63
N GLY A 366 -1.44 22.47 22.11
CA GLY A 366 -1.88 21.54 23.13
C GLY A 366 -2.59 20.29 22.58
N GLU A 367 -2.79 20.18 21.27
CA GLU A 367 -3.34 19.00 20.62
C GLU A 367 -2.34 17.83 20.66
N LEU A 368 -2.86 16.60 20.67
CA LEU A 368 -2.05 15.39 20.69
C LEU A 368 -1.97 14.79 19.29
N ASN A 369 -0.76 14.66 18.77
CA ASN A 369 -0.47 13.92 17.56
C ASN A 369 -0.03 12.50 17.93
N THR A 370 -0.72 11.50 17.39
CA THR A 370 -0.30 10.10 17.52
C THR A 370 0.50 9.72 16.28
N PHE A 371 1.74 9.30 16.48
CA PHE A 371 2.58 8.70 15.46
C PHE A 371 2.52 7.18 15.54
N PHE A 372 2.49 6.54 14.39
CA PHE A 372 2.62 5.10 14.23
C PHE A 372 3.90 4.82 13.44
N CYS A 373 4.81 4.04 14.01
CA CYS A 373 6.15 3.83 13.47
C CYS A 373 6.50 2.34 13.41
N GLN A 374 7.36 2.00 12.44
CA GLN A 374 8.01 0.70 12.32
C GLN A 374 9.53 0.90 12.25
N ASP A 375 10.23 0.44 13.28
CA ASP A 375 11.68 0.62 13.47
C ASP A 375 12.44 -0.67 13.15
N GLU A 376 13.29 -0.58 12.13
CA GLU A 376 14.14 -1.65 11.62
C GLU A 376 15.61 -1.48 12.04
N LEU A 377 15.99 -0.44 12.78
CA LEU A 377 17.39 -0.09 13.07
C LEU A 377 18.15 -1.24 13.74
N ARG A 378 17.45 -2.08 14.49
CA ARG A 378 17.99 -3.29 15.13
C ARG A 378 17.37 -4.59 14.58
N SER A 379 16.77 -4.57 13.40
CA SER A 379 16.10 -5.76 12.81
C SER A 379 17.06 -6.89 12.43
N SER A 380 18.35 -6.58 12.24
CA SER A 380 19.36 -7.54 11.82
C SER A 380 20.76 -7.14 12.28
N LEU A 381 21.65 -8.11 12.47
CA LEU A 381 23.10 -7.91 12.64
C LEU A 381 23.86 -7.86 11.31
N ALA A 382 23.21 -8.21 10.19
CA ALA A 382 23.79 -8.06 8.86
C ALA A 382 24.07 -6.58 8.57
N ASN A 383 25.16 -6.30 7.86
CA ASN A 383 25.64 -4.95 7.54
C ASN A 383 25.28 -4.51 6.12
N ASP A 384 24.74 -5.41 5.29
CA ASP A 384 24.37 -5.21 3.90
C ASP A 384 22.84 -5.15 3.71
N VAL A 385 22.10 -4.88 4.78
CA VAL A 385 20.65 -4.65 4.77
C VAL A 385 20.34 -3.20 5.13
N LEU A 386 19.47 -2.59 4.35
CA LEU A 386 18.94 -1.26 4.61
C LEU A 386 18.01 -1.33 5.82
N LYS A 387 18.22 -0.42 6.79
CA LYS A 387 17.42 -0.33 8.01
C LYS A 387 16.95 1.10 8.19
N ARG A 388 15.65 1.31 8.33
CA ARG A 388 15.05 2.63 8.52
C ARG A 388 14.05 2.61 9.66
N VAL A 389 13.61 3.81 10.06
CA VAL A 389 12.38 3.96 10.84
C VAL A 389 11.33 4.53 9.90
N TYR A 390 10.32 3.73 9.59
CA TYR A 390 9.16 4.16 8.82
C TYR A 390 8.07 4.70 9.75
N GLY A 391 7.18 5.53 9.22
CA GLY A 391 5.97 5.91 9.94
C GLY A 391 5.41 7.26 9.55
N SER A 392 4.26 7.56 10.14
CA SER A 392 3.50 8.78 9.93
C SER A 392 2.58 9.03 11.12
N VAL A 393 1.90 10.18 11.11
CA VAL A 393 0.76 10.44 11.98
C VAL A 393 -0.37 9.46 11.64
N VAL A 394 -1.14 9.07 12.66
CA VAL A 394 -2.38 8.31 12.50
C VAL A 394 -3.52 9.05 13.20
N PRO A 395 -4.64 9.33 12.53
CA PRO A 395 -5.80 9.90 13.19
C PRO A 395 -6.36 8.94 14.24
N VAL A 396 -6.45 9.38 15.49
CA VAL A 396 -7.08 8.67 16.61
C VAL A 396 -8.22 9.55 17.10
N LEU A 397 -9.46 9.07 16.98
CA LEU A 397 -10.64 9.87 17.32
C LEU A 397 -11.02 9.73 18.79
N ASP A 398 -11.78 10.68 19.31
CA ASP A 398 -12.24 10.68 20.69
C ASP A 398 -12.93 9.36 21.07
N GLY A 399 -12.45 8.77 22.17
CA GLY A 399 -12.96 7.50 22.70
C GLY A 399 -12.38 6.24 22.04
N GLU A 400 -11.56 6.37 20.99
CA GLU A 400 -10.85 5.23 20.42
C GLU A 400 -9.66 4.81 21.29
N THR A 401 -9.43 3.51 21.37
CA THR A 401 -8.15 2.96 21.84
C THR A 401 -7.12 3.00 20.73
N LEU A 402 -5.84 2.86 21.09
CA LEU A 402 -4.76 2.69 20.12
C LEU A 402 -4.74 1.23 19.67
N SER A 403 -5.17 0.96 18.44
CA SER A 403 -5.31 -0.37 17.88
C SER A 403 -4.31 -0.60 16.76
N VAL A 404 -3.70 -1.78 16.75
CA VAL A 404 -2.77 -2.22 15.70
C VAL A 404 -3.03 -3.66 15.31
N ARG A 405 -2.95 -3.95 14.02
CA ARG A 405 -2.77 -5.31 13.48
C ARG A 405 -1.37 -5.45 12.91
N ILE A 406 -0.72 -6.59 13.13
CA ILE A 406 0.60 -6.90 12.56
C ILE A 406 0.54 -8.29 11.94
N LEU A 407 0.76 -8.39 10.64
CA LEU A 407 1.07 -9.63 9.95
C LEU A 407 2.58 -9.80 9.91
N VAL A 408 3.07 -10.92 10.42
CA VAL A 408 4.49 -11.30 10.39
C VAL A 408 4.60 -12.52 9.50
N ASP A 409 5.42 -12.47 8.45
CA ASP A 409 5.68 -13.61 7.58
C ASP A 409 7.16 -13.66 7.17
N HIS A 410 7.98 -14.25 8.04
CA HIS A 410 9.43 -14.38 7.90
C HIS A 410 10.14 -13.05 7.64
N SER A 411 10.32 -12.64 6.37
CA SER A 411 11.06 -11.43 5.99
C SER A 411 10.18 -10.21 5.70
N ILE A 412 8.87 -10.32 5.86
CA ILE A 412 7.93 -9.20 5.67
C ILE A 412 7.09 -9.00 6.93
N ILE A 413 6.88 -7.73 7.28
CA ILE A 413 5.95 -7.30 8.34
C ILE A 413 5.00 -6.26 7.74
N GLU A 414 3.70 -6.52 7.80
CA GLU A 414 2.66 -5.55 7.44
C GLU A 414 1.89 -5.13 8.67
N SER A 415 1.86 -3.83 8.96
CA SER A 415 1.25 -3.28 10.16
C SER A 415 0.15 -2.26 9.82
N PHE A 416 -0.96 -2.27 10.57
CA PHE A 416 -2.17 -1.51 10.30
C PHE A 416 -2.67 -0.85 11.59
N ALA A 417 -2.54 0.46 11.71
CA ALA A 417 -3.01 1.23 12.87
C ALA A 417 -4.42 1.76 12.66
N GLN A 418 -5.19 1.87 13.75
CA GLN A 418 -6.55 2.42 13.78
C GLN A 418 -7.49 1.81 12.71
N GLY A 419 -7.47 0.49 12.57
CA GLY A 419 -8.29 -0.20 11.56
C GLY A 419 -7.84 0.04 10.11
N GLY A 420 -6.60 0.46 9.90
CA GLY A 420 -6.03 0.65 8.56
C GLY A 420 -5.95 2.08 8.06
N ARG A 421 -6.09 3.08 8.95
CA ARG A 421 -5.87 4.50 8.59
C ARG A 421 -4.42 4.77 8.21
N THR A 422 -3.49 4.13 8.92
CA THR A 422 -2.05 4.20 8.62
C THR A 422 -1.51 2.79 8.50
N CYS A 423 -0.89 2.48 7.35
CA CYS A 423 -0.28 1.19 7.07
C CYS A 423 1.23 1.34 6.89
N ILE A 424 2.00 0.35 7.34
CA ILE A 424 3.45 0.31 7.17
C ILE A 424 3.89 -1.12 6.85
N THR A 425 4.57 -1.29 5.73
CA THR A 425 5.19 -2.54 5.30
C THR A 425 6.71 -2.47 5.39
N SER A 426 7.32 -3.45 6.04
CA SER A 426 8.78 -3.56 6.17
C SER A 426 9.31 -4.86 5.61
N ARG A 427 10.58 -4.82 5.20
CA ARG A 427 11.37 -5.98 4.83
C ARG A 427 12.56 -6.09 5.77
N ILE A 428 12.68 -7.25 6.42
CA ILE A 428 13.66 -7.48 7.48
C ILE A 428 14.32 -8.85 7.33
N TYR A 429 15.62 -8.95 7.67
CA TYR A 429 16.42 -10.17 7.46
C TYR A 429 17.28 -10.46 8.69
N PRO A 430 16.69 -10.96 9.78
CA PRO A 430 17.40 -11.22 11.02
C PRO A 430 18.36 -12.40 10.82
N THR A 431 19.52 -12.35 11.46
CA THR A 431 20.55 -13.39 11.40
C THR A 431 20.41 -14.42 12.53
N LYS A 432 19.75 -14.04 13.62
CA LYS A 432 19.50 -14.84 14.83
C LYS A 432 18.02 -15.06 15.08
N ALA A 433 17.18 -14.04 14.89
CA ALA A 433 15.74 -14.11 15.16
C ALA A 433 14.95 -14.86 14.07
N ILE A 434 15.39 -16.07 13.73
CA ILE A 434 14.81 -16.95 12.70
C ILE A 434 14.31 -18.26 13.31
N TYR A 435 13.40 -18.92 12.60
CA TYR A 435 12.82 -20.21 13.01
C TYR A 435 12.35 -20.19 14.48
N ALA A 436 12.77 -21.19 15.27
CA ALA A 436 12.41 -21.33 16.68
C ALA A 436 13.14 -20.35 17.62
N ALA A 437 14.01 -19.47 17.12
CA ALA A 437 14.70 -18.46 17.93
C ALA A 437 13.96 -17.11 17.95
N ALA A 438 13.09 -16.85 16.98
CA ALA A 438 12.24 -15.66 16.96
C ALA A 438 11.28 -15.63 18.16
N ARG A 439 11.05 -14.43 18.72
CA ARG A 439 10.19 -14.15 19.87
C ARG A 439 9.34 -12.91 19.59
N VAL A 440 8.30 -12.75 20.40
CA VAL A 440 7.48 -11.53 20.47
C VAL A 440 7.57 -10.95 21.86
N PHE A 441 7.69 -9.62 21.95
CA PHE A 441 7.67 -8.90 23.22
C PHE A 441 6.68 -7.75 23.16
N LEU A 442 6.08 -7.46 24.30
CA LEU A 442 5.36 -6.23 24.57
C LEU A 442 6.33 -5.24 25.23
N PHE A 443 6.36 -3.99 24.82
CA PHE A 443 7.27 -3.01 25.41
C PHE A 443 6.61 -1.65 25.64
N ASN A 444 7.10 -0.95 26.65
CA ASN A 444 6.83 0.46 26.90
C ASN A 444 8.15 1.14 27.26
N ASN A 445 8.72 1.90 26.33
CA ASN A 445 9.94 2.66 26.56
C ASN A 445 9.69 4.15 26.86
N ALA A 446 8.43 4.53 27.13
CA ALA A 446 8.10 5.85 27.65
C ALA A 446 8.85 6.14 28.97
N THR A 447 8.97 7.41 29.32
CA THR A 447 9.57 7.84 30.59
C THR A 447 8.52 8.17 31.64
N GLY A 448 7.32 8.61 31.24
CA GLY A 448 6.31 9.16 32.15
C GLY A 448 4.95 8.49 32.14
N ALA A 449 4.65 7.65 31.14
CA ALA A 449 3.34 7.04 30.97
C ALA A 449 3.36 5.52 31.19
N GLY A 450 2.50 5.04 32.10
CA GLY A 450 2.07 3.65 32.08
C GLY A 450 1.16 3.40 30.88
N VAL A 451 1.26 2.20 30.31
CA VAL A 451 0.43 1.76 29.20
C VAL A 451 -0.19 0.43 29.57
N THR A 452 -1.48 0.27 29.31
CA THR A 452 -2.17 -1.00 29.46
C THR A 452 -2.49 -1.58 28.09
N ALA A 453 -1.94 -2.75 27.78
CA ALA A 453 -2.41 -3.56 26.66
C ALA A 453 -3.74 -4.22 27.06
N LYS A 454 -4.85 -3.65 26.60
CA LYS A 454 -6.20 -4.15 26.90
C LYS A 454 -6.39 -5.57 26.39
N SER A 455 -5.94 -5.82 25.17
CA SER A 455 -6.01 -7.10 24.52
C SER A 455 -4.84 -7.23 23.55
N ILE A 456 -4.20 -8.39 23.54
CA ILE A 456 -3.26 -8.82 22.51
C ILE A 456 -3.67 -10.24 22.12
N LYS A 457 -4.17 -10.40 20.89
CA LYS A 457 -4.56 -11.69 20.34
C LYS A 457 -3.63 -12.06 19.21
N ILE A 458 -3.02 -13.22 19.31
CA ILE A 458 -1.97 -13.68 18.40
C ILE A 458 -2.37 -15.02 17.85
N TRP A 459 -2.40 -15.16 16.53
CA TRP A 459 -2.62 -16.41 15.82
C TRP A 459 -1.33 -16.89 15.18
N GLU A 460 -1.02 -18.18 15.31
CA GLU A 460 -0.09 -18.84 14.38
C GLU A 460 -0.75 -18.91 13.00
N MET A 461 0.00 -18.58 11.95
CA MET A 461 -0.49 -18.58 10.58
C MET A 461 0.07 -19.79 9.82
N ASN A 462 -0.79 -20.47 9.07
CA ASN A 462 -0.38 -21.54 8.17
C ASN A 462 0.19 -20.98 6.86
N SER A 463 0.92 -21.82 6.12
CA SER A 463 1.29 -21.50 4.74
C SER A 463 0.05 -21.41 3.85
N ALA A 464 0.07 -20.48 2.88
CA ALA A 464 -0.95 -20.40 1.83
C ALA A 464 -0.85 -21.53 0.79
N TYR A 465 0.21 -22.36 0.84
CA TYR A 465 0.47 -23.44 -0.12
C TYR A 465 0.46 -22.98 -1.59
N ILE A 466 1.01 -21.79 -1.87
CA ILE A 466 1.18 -21.27 -3.23
C ILE A 466 2.07 -22.24 -4.01
N ARG A 467 1.52 -22.84 -5.07
CA ARG A 467 2.17 -23.91 -5.85
C ARG A 467 1.69 -23.91 -7.30
N PRO A 468 2.41 -24.59 -8.22
CA PRO A 468 1.92 -24.79 -9.57
C PRO A 468 0.51 -25.39 -9.60
N TYR A 469 -0.31 -24.91 -10.52
CA TYR A 469 -1.67 -25.42 -10.71
C TYR A 469 -1.68 -26.89 -11.11
N SER A 470 -2.65 -27.66 -10.63
CA SER A 470 -2.85 -29.08 -10.97
C SER A 470 -4.34 -29.41 -11.02
N ASP A 471 -4.76 -30.07 -12.10
CA ASP A 471 -6.15 -30.51 -12.32
C ASP A 471 -6.64 -31.52 -11.28
N GLN A 472 -5.74 -32.15 -10.53
CA GLN A 472 -6.06 -33.26 -9.60
C GLN A 472 -6.63 -32.82 -8.25
N LEU A 473 -6.75 -31.51 -7.98
CA LEU A 473 -7.17 -30.97 -6.68
C LEU A 473 -8.61 -30.43 -6.65
N GLN A 474 -9.39 -30.64 -7.71
CA GLN A 474 -10.84 -30.45 -7.67
C GLN A 474 -11.50 -31.70 -7.06
N ILE A 475 -11.50 -31.79 -5.73
CA ILE A 475 -12.37 -32.72 -4.97
C ILE A 475 -13.20 -31.91 -4.00
#